data_AF-A0ABD5AZT1-F1
#
_entry.id   AF-A0ABD5AZT1-F1
#
_cell.length_a   1.000
_cell.length_b   1.000
_cell.length_c   1.000
_cell.angle_alpha   90.00
_cell.angle_beta   90.00
_cell.angle_gamma   90.00
#
_symmetry.space_group_name_H-M   'P 1'
#
loop_
_entity.id
_entity.type
_entity.pdbx_description
1 polymer ?
#
loop_
_entity_poly.entity_id
_entity_poly.type
_entity_poly.pdbx_seq_one_letter_code
_entity_poly.pdbx_strand_id
1 'polypeptide(L)'
;SLLMMPINTTGINALKTEDISHGTAIMNFGRVMAGSLGTALMVTFMSIGAQWVVSSSEHASKEMIQRQSVAVGVDVSFALVTVFVIIAFVLALFIKEPNHLTHNSRKV
;
A
#
# COMPACT_ATOMS: atom_id res chain seq x y z
N SER A 1 17.48 -11.72 -1.56
CA SER A 1 16.09 -12.01 -1.96
C SER A 1 15.70 -13.47 -1.69
N LEU A 2 15.78 -13.93 -0.45
CA LEU A 2 15.52 -15.34 -0.10
C LEU A 2 14.03 -15.64 0.15
N LEU A 3 13.22 -14.62 0.47
CA LEU A 3 11.80 -14.78 0.83
C LEU A 3 10.82 -14.33 -0.27
N MET A 4 11.24 -13.40 -1.13
CA MET A 4 10.34 -12.73 -2.09
C MET A 4 9.92 -13.61 -3.28
N MET A 5 10.76 -14.60 -3.64
CA MET A 5 10.42 -15.60 -4.66
C MET A 5 9.47 -16.68 -4.11
N PRO A 6 9.75 -17.37 -2.99
CA PRO A 6 8.84 -18.40 -2.51
C PRO A 6 7.46 -17.83 -2.18
N ILE A 7 7.34 -16.61 -1.67
CA ILE A 7 6.02 -16.05 -1.33
C ILE A 7 5.14 -15.81 -2.57
N ASN A 8 5.71 -15.26 -3.65
CA ASN A 8 4.96 -15.05 -4.90
C ASN A 8 4.71 -16.37 -5.65
N THR A 9 5.70 -17.28 -5.65
CA THR A 9 5.60 -18.55 -6.37
C THR A 9 4.64 -19.51 -5.68
N THR A 10 4.66 -19.63 -4.35
CA THR A 10 3.72 -20.46 -3.60
C THR A 10 2.29 -19.92 -3.70
N GLY A 11 2.10 -18.59 -3.76
CA GLY A 11 0.78 -17.98 -3.94
C GLY A 11 0.12 -18.32 -5.29
N ILE A 12 0.89 -18.33 -6.38
CA ILE A 12 0.38 -18.75 -7.70
C ILE A 12 0.24 -20.25 -7.83
N ASN A 13 1.17 -21.02 -7.25
CA ASN A 13 1.10 -22.47 -7.30
C ASN A 13 -0.06 -23.06 -6.47
N ALA A 14 -0.73 -22.24 -5.65
CA ALA A 14 -1.96 -22.60 -4.96
C ALA A 14 -3.21 -22.52 -5.86
N LEU A 15 -3.12 -21.92 -7.05
CA LEU A 15 -4.21 -21.87 -8.04
C LEU A 15 -4.22 -23.13 -8.91
N LYS A 16 -5.39 -23.46 -9.48
CA LYS A 16 -5.49 -24.49 -10.52
C LYS A 16 -4.67 -24.07 -11.74
N THR A 17 -4.11 -25.05 -12.46
CA THR A 17 -3.21 -24.80 -13.60
C THR A 17 -3.82 -23.88 -14.68
N GLU A 18 -5.14 -23.95 -14.87
CA GLU A 18 -5.90 -23.10 -15.81
C GLU A 18 -5.96 -21.61 -15.41
N ASP A 19 -5.81 -21.30 -14.12
CA ASP A 19 -5.98 -19.94 -13.58
C ASP A 19 -4.65 -19.21 -13.34
N ILE A 20 -3.50 -19.87 -13.57
CA ILE A 20 -2.18 -19.30 -13.27
C ILE A 20 -1.89 -18.02 -14.09
N SER A 21 -2.29 -17.97 -15.36
CA SER A 21 -2.08 -16.79 -16.22
C SER A 21 -2.91 -15.59 -15.73
N HIS A 22 -4.16 -15.83 -15.35
CA HIS A 22 -5.07 -14.84 -14.79
C HIS A 22 -4.59 -14.35 -13.40
N GLY A 23 -4.20 -15.27 -12.52
CA GLY A 23 -3.65 -14.95 -11.21
C GLY A 23 -2.37 -14.13 -11.30
N THR A 24 -1.47 -14.47 -12.23
CA THR A 24 -0.22 -13.72 -12.44
C THR A 24 -0.48 -12.28 -12.93
N ALA A 25 -1.45 -12.10 -13.82
CA ALA A 25 -1.88 -10.77 -14.27
C ALA A 25 -2.47 -9.94 -13.12
N ILE A 26 -3.33 -10.54 -12.28
CA ILE A 26 -3.91 -9.88 -11.10
C ILE A 26 -2.84 -9.47 -10.10
N MET A 27 -1.87 -10.34 -9.80
CA MET A 27 -0.78 -9.98 -8.89
C MET A 27 0.10 -8.86 -9.43
N ASN A 28 0.40 -8.85 -10.73
CA ASN A 28 1.11 -7.76 -11.38
C ASN A 28 0.34 -6.43 -11.27
N PHE A 29 -0.95 -6.45 -11.57
CA PHE A 29 -1.81 -5.29 -11.40
C PHE A 29 -1.85 -4.81 -9.95
N GLY A 30 -2.06 -5.72 -8.99
CA GLY A 30 -2.10 -5.41 -7.57
C GLY A 30 -0.80 -4.75 -7.07
N ARG A 31 0.36 -5.22 -7.53
CA ARG A 31 1.66 -4.60 -7.21
C ARG A 31 1.76 -3.17 -7.71
N VAL A 32 1.41 -2.93 -8.97
CA VAL A 32 1.48 -1.59 -9.58
C VAL A 32 0.48 -0.66 -8.93
N MET A 33 -0.75 -1.14 -8.69
CA MET A 33 -1.80 -0.38 -8.02
C MET A 33 -1.43 -0.02 -6.58
N ALA A 34 -0.85 -0.94 -5.81
CA ALA A 34 -0.39 -0.64 -4.45
C ALA A 34 0.69 0.44 -4.45
N GLY A 35 1.63 0.38 -5.41
CA GLY A 35 2.68 1.39 -5.55
C GLY A 35 2.15 2.78 -5.92
N SER A 36 1.25 2.86 -6.91
CA SER A 36 0.69 4.14 -7.37
C SER A 36 -0.29 4.75 -6.36
N LEU A 37 -1.13 3.93 -5.73
CA LEU A 37 -2.10 4.40 -4.74
C LEU A 37 -1.39 4.91 -3.48
N GLY A 38 -0.32 4.24 -3.04
CA GLY A 38 0.46 4.65 -1.87
C GLY A 38 1.06 6.04 -2.03
N THR A 39 1.67 6.34 -3.19
CA THR A 39 2.26 7.66 -3.45
C THR A 39 1.20 8.74 -3.61
N ALA A 40 0.08 8.44 -4.28
CA ALA A 40 -1.03 9.37 -4.44
C ALA A 40 -1.60 9.79 -3.07
N LEU A 41 -1.87 8.82 -2.18
CA LEU A 41 -2.37 9.10 -0.84
C LEU A 41 -1.38 9.93 -0.02
N MET A 42 -0.09 9.62 -0.10
CA MET A 42 0.95 10.38 0.58
C MET A 42 0.95 11.86 0.15
N VAL A 43 0.89 12.13 -1.16
CA VAL A 43 0.85 13.50 -1.69
C VAL A 43 -0.44 14.21 -1.30
N THR A 44 -1.59 13.51 -1.32
CA THR A 44 -2.86 14.07 -0.87
C THR A 44 -2.81 14.51 0.58
N PHE A 45 -2.33 13.66 1.49
CA PHE A 45 -2.21 14.00 2.91
C PHE A 45 -1.21 15.13 3.16
N MET A 46 -0.11 15.16 2.40
CA MET A 46 0.88 16.24 2.51
C MET A 46 0.28 17.58 2.11
N SER A 47 -0.47 17.60 1.00
CA SER A 47 -1.16 18.80 0.53
C SER A 47 -2.22 19.27 1.52
N ILE A 48 -2.95 18.34 2.13
CA ILE A 48 -3.89 18.66 3.21
C ILE A 48 -3.13 19.30 4.36
N GLY A 49 -2.14 18.64 4.97
CA GLY A 49 -1.41 19.19 6.12
C GLY A 49 -0.72 20.54 5.85
N ALA A 50 -0.18 20.73 4.64
CA ALA A 50 0.43 21.99 4.23
C ALA A 50 -0.55 23.18 4.22
N GLN A 51 -1.82 22.95 3.84
CA GLN A 51 -2.86 23.99 3.81
C GLN A 51 -3.21 24.52 5.21
N TRP A 52 -3.13 23.68 6.25
CA TRP A 52 -3.48 24.10 7.62
C TRP A 52 -2.54 25.18 8.15
N VAL A 53 -1.28 25.13 7.76
CA VAL A 53 -0.27 26.15 8.10
C VAL A 53 -0.55 27.47 7.39
N VAL A 54 -0.91 27.41 6.10
CA VAL A 54 -1.20 28.62 5.30
C VAL A 54 -2.41 29.37 5.86
N SER A 55 -3.45 28.67 6.30
CA SER A 55 -4.64 29.28 6.91
C SER A 55 -4.39 29.91 8.29
N SER A 56 -3.33 29.51 8.99
CA SER A 56 -3.05 29.95 10.37
C SER A 56 -1.99 31.07 10.46
N SER A 57 -1.34 31.42 9.34
CA SER A 57 -0.12 32.23 9.32
C SER A 57 -0.32 33.55 8.55
N GLU A 58 -1.05 34.52 9.13
CA GLU A 58 -1.29 35.80 8.45
C GLU A 58 -0.09 36.77 8.46
N HIS A 59 0.96 36.54 9.28
CA HIS A 59 2.03 37.54 9.51
C HIS A 59 3.47 37.01 9.30
N ALA A 60 3.65 35.87 8.63
CA ALA A 60 4.97 35.29 8.39
C ALA A 60 5.51 35.55 6.96
N SER A 61 6.83 35.58 6.81
CA SER A 61 7.51 35.62 5.51
C SER A 61 7.06 34.44 4.63
N LYS A 62 6.84 34.68 3.34
CA LYS A 62 6.42 33.64 2.36
C LYS A 62 7.36 32.43 2.35
N GLU A 63 8.66 32.66 2.53
CA GLU A 63 9.65 31.59 2.56
C GLU A 63 9.56 30.75 3.84
N MET A 64 9.29 31.39 4.98
CA MET A 64 9.09 30.70 6.26
C MET A 64 7.81 29.86 6.24
N ILE A 65 6.71 30.41 5.71
CA ILE A 65 5.45 29.68 5.55
C ILE A 65 5.66 28.45 4.68
N GLN A 66 6.38 28.57 3.56
CA GLN A 66 6.64 27.44 2.67
C GLN A 66 7.42 26.31 3.36
N ARG A 67 8.49 26.64 4.09
CA ARG A 67 9.28 25.64 4.83
C ARG A 67 8.44 24.94 5.90
N GLN A 68 7.67 25.72 6.65
CA GLN A 68 6.82 25.20 7.73
C GLN A 68 5.66 24.35 7.18
N SER A 69 5.03 24.77 6.09
CA SER A 69 3.98 24.02 5.39
C SER A 69 4.48 22.66 4.91
N VAL A 70 5.69 22.59 4.35
CA VAL A 70 6.28 21.30 3.93
C VAL A 70 6.58 20.41 5.14
N ALA A 71 7.18 20.95 6.19
CA ALA A 71 7.49 20.18 7.40
C ALA A 71 6.22 19.58 8.05
N VAL A 72 5.22 20.43 8.30
CA VAL A 72 3.93 20.00 8.89
C VAL A 72 3.18 19.06 7.95
N GLY A 73 3.20 19.33 6.63
CA GLY A 73 2.58 18.45 5.64
C GLY A 73 3.17 17.04 5.68
N VAL A 74 4.49 16.92 5.78
CA VAL A 74 5.18 15.62 5.89
C VAL A 74 4.81 14.93 7.20
N ASP A 75 4.86 15.62 8.34
CA ASP A 75 4.51 15.04 9.64
C ASP A 75 3.08 14.50 9.67
N VAL A 76 2.11 15.28 9.16
CA VAL A 76 0.70 14.87 9.05
C VAL A 76 0.56 13.65 8.15
N SER A 77 1.30 13.61 7.03
CA SER A 77 1.27 12.48 6.11
C SER A 77 1.75 11.19 6.77
N PHE A 78 2.87 11.25 7.50
CA PHE A 78 3.38 10.09 8.21
C PHE A 78 2.43 9.61 9.30
N ALA A 79 1.79 10.53 10.03
CA ALA A 79 0.80 10.18 11.04
C ALA A 79 -0.40 9.43 10.42
N LEU A 80 -0.97 9.95 9.32
CA LEU A 80 -2.11 9.33 8.63
C LEU A 80 -1.75 7.99 7.98
N VAL A 81 -0.59 7.90 7.31
CA VAL A 81 -0.11 6.65 6.72
C VAL A 81 0.12 5.59 7.79
N THR A 82 0.64 5.97 8.97
CA THR A 82 0.81 5.04 10.09
C THR A 82 -0.52 4.45 10.54
N VAL A 83 -1.56 5.29 10.69
CA VAL A 83 -2.93 4.81 11.00
C VAL A 83 -3.44 3.87 9.92
N PHE A 84 -3.23 4.20 8.63
CA PHE A 84 -3.63 3.35 7.52
C PHE A 84 -2.91 1.99 7.54
N VAL A 85 -1.62 1.96 7.85
CA VAL A 85 -0.83 0.72 8.02
C VAL A 85 -1.36 -0.11 9.19
N ILE A 86 -1.72 0.51 10.31
CA ILE A 86 -2.33 -0.19 11.45
C ILE A 86 -3.66 -0.83 11.04
N ILE A 87 -4.52 -0.10 10.33
CA ILE A 87 -5.80 -0.64 9.81
C ILE A 87 -5.54 -1.82 8.87
N ALA A 88 -4.62 -1.65 7.91
CA ALA A 88 -4.25 -2.72 6.98
C ALA A 88 -3.68 -3.95 7.71
N PHE A 89 -2.87 -3.73 8.75
CA PHE A 89 -2.34 -4.79 9.59
C PHE A 89 -3.44 -5.53 10.35
N VAL A 90 -4.39 -4.80 10.95
CA VAL A 90 -5.55 -5.42 11.61
C VAL A 90 -6.38 -6.23 10.62
N LEU A 91 -6.67 -5.69 9.44
CA LEU A 91 -7.40 -6.40 8.38
C LEU A 91 -6.65 -7.65 7.90
N ALA A 92 -5.32 -7.61 7.83
CA ALA A 92 -4.51 -8.75 7.45
C ALA A 92 -4.65 -9.92 8.44
N LEU A 93 -4.88 -9.67 9.73
CA LEU A 93 -5.13 -10.73 10.72
C LEU A 93 -6.47 -11.45 10.52
N PHE A 94 -7.43 -10.85 9.80
CA PHE A 94 -8.72 -11.47 9.48
C PHE A 94 -8.72 -12.27 8.18
N ILE A 95 -7.60 -12.30 7.43
CA ILE A 95 -7.49 -13.13 6.23
C ILE A 95 -7.52 -14.59 6.66
N LYS A 96 -8.58 -15.29 6.25
CA LYS A 96 -8.79 -16.71 6.50
C LYS A 96 -8.16 -17.53 5.37
N GLU A 97 -7.26 -18.44 5.72
CA GLU A 97 -6.66 -19.36 4.76
C GLU A 97 -7.72 -20.37 4.27
N PRO A 98 -7.93 -20.52 2.95
CA PRO A 98 -8.86 -21.50 2.43
C PRO A 98 -8.21 -22.89 2.43
N ASN A 99 -8.79 -23.83 3.19
CA ASN A 99 -8.37 -25.22 3.28
C ASN A 99 -8.75 -26.00 2.00
N HIS A 100 -8.03 -25.81 0.89
CA HIS A 100 -8.17 -26.68 -0.28
C HIS A 100 -7.05 -27.73 -0.35
N LEU A 101 -7.26 -28.82 0.39
CA LEU A 101 -6.64 -30.11 0.09
C LEU A 101 -7.36 -30.72 -1.12
N THR A 102 -6.89 -30.48 -2.34
CA THR A 102 -7.39 -31.22 -3.52
C THR A 102 -6.25 -31.80 -4.34
N HIS A 103 -5.90 -33.03 -3.97
CA HIS A 103 -5.63 -34.19 -4.83
C HIS A 103 -5.53 -33.89 -6.34
N ASN A 104 -4.34 -33.56 -6.84
CA ASN A 104 -4.07 -33.54 -8.28
C ASN A 104 -3.23 -34.77 -8.67
N SER A 105 -3.92 -35.83 -9.11
CA SER A 105 -3.29 -36.95 -9.81
C SER A 105 -2.80 -36.46 -11.17
N ARG A 106 -1.48 -36.26 -11.28
CA ARG A 106 -0.80 -36.08 -12.57
C ARG A 106 -1.09 -37.30 -13.45
N LYS A 107 -1.76 -37.09 -14.59
CA LYS A 107 -1.44 -37.89 -15.78
C LYS A 107 -0.34 -37.13 -16.53
N VAL A 108 0.75 -37.86 -16.69
CA VAL A 108 1.96 -37.58 -17.47
C VAL A 108 1.66 -37.09 -18.87
#